data_AF-A0A3C2D6E6-F1
#
_entry.id   AF-A0A3C2D6E6-F1
#
_cell.length_a   1.000
_cell.length_b   1.000
_cell.length_c   1.000
_cell.angle_alpha   90.00
_cell.angle_beta   90.00
_cell.angle_gamma   90.00
#
_symmetry.space_group_name_H-M   'P 1'
#
loop_
_entity.id
_entity.type
_entity.pdbx_description
1 polymer ?
#
loop_
_entity_poly.entity_id
_entity_poly.type
_entity_poly.pdbx_seq_one_letter_code
_entity_poly.pdbx_strand_id
1 'polypeptide(L)' 'MQIERTTEEIVIRIPSYVDIQGLQRLIDFLTYREATAKSKAKQSDVDELAAEVKKGWWIENRSRFVK' A
#
# COMPACT_ATOMS: atom_id res chain seq x y z
N MET A 1 4.83 -16.08 19.82
CA MET A 1 4.58 -14.80 19.11
C MET A 1 4.10 -13.81 20.15
N GLN A 2 4.70 -12.63 20.22
CA GLN A 2 4.37 -11.61 21.23
C GLN A 2 4.29 -10.26 20.54
N ILE A 3 3.25 -9.49 20.87
CA ILE A 3 3.11 -8.10 20.42
C ILE A 3 3.16 -7.24 21.67
N GLU A 4 4.07 -6.28 21.67
CA GLU A 4 4.30 -5.36 22.77
C GLU A 4 4.28 -3.93 22.22
N ARG A 5 3.65 -3.01 22.94
CA ARG A 5 3.66 -1.59 22.60
C ARG A 5 4.38 -0.84 23.73
N THR A 6 5.42 -0.12 23.37
CA THR A 6 6.16 0.78 24.26
C THR A 6 5.72 2.22 24.02
N THR A 7 6.36 3.16 24.70
CA THR A 7 6.15 4.60 24.51
C THR A 7 6.55 5.08 23.10
N GLU A 8 7.50 4.40 22.47
CA GLU A 8 8.14 4.83 21.22
C GLU A 8 7.77 3.93 20.03
N GLU A 9 7.52 2.64 20.27
CA GLU A 9 7.41 1.66 19.18
C GLU A 9 6.47 0.48 19.50
N ILE A 10 6.24 -0.35 18.49
CA ILE A 10 5.53 -1.62 18.60
C ILE A 10 6.50 -2.74 18.21
N VAL A 11 6.79 -3.63 19.16
CA VAL A 11 7.69 -4.77 18.96
C VAL A 11 6.87 -6.03 18.69
N ILE A 12 7.11 -6.66 17.53
CA ILE A 12 6.46 -7.93 17.14
C ILE A 12 7.53 -9.03 17.13
N ARG A 13 7.42 -10.00 18.04
CA ARG A 13 8.33 -11.16 18.11
C ARG A 13 7.71 -12.36 17.40
N ILE A 14 8.38 -12.85 16.37
CA ILE A 14 7.94 -13.97 15.54
C ILE A 14 8.96 -15.11 15.65
N PRO A 15 8.52 -16.38 15.80
CA PRO A 15 9.41 -17.53 15.80
C PRO A 15 10.19 -17.64 14.49
N SER A 16 11.46 -18.08 14.57
CA SER A 16 12.38 -18.14 13.43
C SER A 16 11.97 -19.11 12.31
N TYR A 17 11.05 -20.03 12.58
CA TYR A 17 10.55 -21.00 11.60
C TYR A 17 9.40 -20.46 10.74
N VAL A 18 8.92 -19.23 10.98
CA VAL A 18 7.87 -18.60 10.18
C VAL A 18 8.44 -18.09 8.86
N ASP A 19 7.75 -18.39 7.76
CA ASP A 19 8.16 -18.00 6.42
C ASP A 19 8.22 -16.47 6.24
N ILE A 20 9.37 -16.01 5.72
CA ILE A 20 9.71 -14.61 5.52
C ILE A 20 8.91 -14.00 4.35
N GLN A 21 8.48 -14.81 3.37
CA GLN A 21 7.76 -14.30 2.20
C GLN A 21 6.40 -13.67 2.56
N GLY A 22 5.69 -14.25 3.53
CA GLY A 22 4.46 -13.67 4.07
C GLY A 22 4.73 -12.45 4.94
N LEU A 23 5.88 -12.41 5.62
CA LEU A 23 6.26 -11.33 6.51
C LEU A 23 6.55 -10.03 5.75
N GLN A 24 7.20 -10.12 4.58
CA GLN A 24 7.47 -8.94 3.76
C GLN A 24 6.20 -8.16 3.41
N ARG A 25 5.12 -8.85 3.01
CA ARG A 25 3.85 -8.20 2.68
C ARG A 25 3.21 -7.49 3.88
N LEU A 26 3.38 -8.06 5.08
CA LEU A 26 2.90 -7.44 6.31
C LEU A 26 3.68 -6.16 6.62
N ILE A 27 5.00 -6.20 6.46
CA ILE A 27 5.86 -5.01 6.64
C ILE A 27 5.48 -3.94 5.61
N ASP A 28 5.33 -4.29 4.34
CA ASP A 28 4.95 -3.34 3.28
C ASP A 28 3.60 -2.66 3.59
N PHE A 29 2.63 -3.42 4.12
CA PHE A 29 1.34 -2.86 4.56
C PHE A 29 1.49 -1.90 5.76
N LEU A 30 2.32 -2.24 6.75
CA LEU A 30 2.60 -1.36 7.88
C LEU A 30 3.28 -0.07 7.42
N THR A 31 4.26 -0.16 6.52
CA THR A 31 4.93 0.99 5.92
C THR A 31 3.95 1.87 5.15
N TYR A 32 3.04 1.28 4.37
CA TYR A 32 1.98 2.03 3.70
C TYR A 32 1.07 2.76 4.70
N ARG A 33 0.69 2.09 5.80
CA ARG A 33 -0.16 2.69 6.84
C ARG A 33 0.55 3.83 7.58
N GLU A 34 1.85 3.70 7.83
CA GLU A 34 2.67 4.76 8.40
C GLU A 34 2.78 5.96 7.47
N ALA A 35 3.15 5.74 6.20
CA ALA A 35 3.28 6.79 5.20
C ALA A 35 1.96 7.54 4.96
N THR A 36 0.82 6.84 5.07
CA THR A 36 -0.51 7.43 4.92
C THR A 36 -1.14 7.89 6.23
N ALA A 37 -0.49 7.73 7.39
CA ALA A 37 -1.10 8.00 8.69
C ALA A 37 -1.52 9.46 8.89
N LYS A 38 -0.81 10.40 8.26
CA LYS A 38 -1.12 11.84 8.28
C LYS A 38 -1.88 12.31 7.04
N SER A 39 -2.16 11.40 6.11
CA SER A 39 -2.87 11.74 4.88
C SER A 39 -4.34 12.04 5.20
N LYS A 40 -4.85 13.14 4.65
CA LYS A 40 -6.28 13.49 4.68
C LYS A 40 -7.01 13.01 3.43
N ALA A 41 -6.27 12.50 2.44
CA ALA A 41 -6.85 12.01 1.19
C ALA A 41 -7.73 10.80 1.48
N LYS A 42 -8.95 10.84 0.95
CA LYS A 42 -9.87 9.70 0.98
C LYS A 42 -9.56 8.77 -0.18
N GLN A 43 -9.98 7.51 -0.05
CA GLN A 43 -9.88 6.55 -1.14
C GLN A 43 -10.56 7.07 -2.42
N SER A 44 -11.67 7.81 -2.29
CA SER A 44 -12.36 8.47 -3.39
C SER A 44 -11.46 9.40 -4.20
N ASP A 45 -10.58 10.15 -3.53
CA ASP A 45 -9.71 11.15 -4.16
C ASP A 45 -8.61 10.44 -4.96
N VAL A 46 -8.15 9.29 -4.45
CA VAL A 46 -7.19 8.42 -5.15
C VAL A 46 -7.84 7.74 -6.36
N ASP A 47 -9.08 7.28 -6.20
CA ASP A 47 -9.83 6.61 -7.28
C ASP A 47 -10.16 7.59 -8.41
N GLU A 48 -10.53 8.83 -8.09
CA GLU A 48 -10.76 9.90 -9.05
C GLU A 48 -9.47 10.21 -9.83
N LEU A 49 -8.35 10.42 -9.13
CA LEU A 49 -7.06 10.64 -9.75
C LEU A 49 -6.65 9.47 -10.68
N ALA A 50 -6.84 8.22 -10.22
CA ALA A 50 -6.52 7.05 -11.02
C ALA A 50 -7.39 6.95 -12.28
N ALA A 51 -8.68 7.31 -12.19
CA ALA A 51 -9.58 7.35 -13.33
C ALA A 51 -9.18 8.43 -14.34
N GLU A 52 -8.81 9.62 -13.87
CA GLU A 52 -8.34 10.71 -14.73
C GLU A 52 -7.05 10.34 -15.47
N VAL A 53 -6.06 9.82 -14.76
CA VAL A 53 -4.78 9.38 -15.35
C VAL A 53 -5.01 8.27 -16.38
N LYS A 54 -5.84 7.28 -16.05
CA LYS A 54 -6.19 6.19 -16.99
C LYS A 54 -6.91 6.71 -18.23
N LYS A 55 -7.82 7.68 -18.07
CA LYS A 55 -8.54 8.29 -19.19
C LYS A 55 -7.58 9.01 -20.13
N GLY A 56 -6.65 9.80 -19.60
CA GLY A 56 -5.61 10.46 -20.39
C GLY A 56 -4.74 9.46 -21.13
N TRP A 57 -4.19 8.48 -20.40
CA TRP A 57 -3.36 7.43 -21.00
C TRP A 57 -4.10 6.64 -22.10
N TRP A 58 -5.38 6.31 -21.88
CA TRP A 58 -6.19 5.61 -22.86
C TRP A 58 -6.41 6.45 -24.11
N ILE A 59 -6.74 7.74 -24.00
CA ILE A 59 -6.92 8.61 -25.17
C ILE A 59 -5.66 8.63 -26.03
N GLU A 60 -4.49 8.76 -25.40
CA GLU A 60 -3.20 8.80 -26.11
C GLU A 60 -2.82 7.45 -26.75
N ASN A 61 -3.16 6.33 -26.11
CA ASN A 61 -2.69 5.01 -26.52
C ASN A 61 -3.75 4.15 -27.22
N ARG A 62 -5.01 4.58 -27.29
CA ARG A 62 -6.13 3.81 -27.86
C ARG A 62 -5.87 3.35 -29.30
N SER A 63 -5.21 4.18 -30.10
CA SER A 63 -4.83 3.88 -31.49
C SER A 63 -3.93 2.63 -31.62
N ARG A 64 -3.23 2.26 -30.55
CA ARG A 64 -2.38 1.06 -30.51
C ARG A 64 -3.18 -0.23 -30.27
N PHE A 65 -4.40 -0.11 -29.76
CA PHE A 65 -5.18 -1.25 -29.25
C PHE A 65 -6.49 -1.48 -30.00
N VAL A 66 -7.06 -0.46 -30.63
CA VAL A 66 -8.31 -0.59 -31.41
C VAL A 66 -7.98 -0.44 -32.90
N LYS A 67 -8.07 -1.55 -33.65
CA LYS A 67 -7.93 -1.63 -35.11
C LYS A 67 -9.26 -1.43 -35.81
#